data_AF-A0A958XNZ2-F1
#
_entry.id   AF-A0A958XNZ2-F1
#
_cell.length_a   1.000
_cell.length_b   1.000
_cell.length_c   1.000
_cell.angle_alpha   90.00
_cell.angle_beta   90.00
_cell.angle_gamma   90.00
#
_symmetry.space_group_name_H-M   'P 1'
#
loop_
_entity.id
_entity.type
_entity.pdbx_description
1 polymer ?
#
loop_
_entity_poly.entity_id
_entity_poly.type
_entity_poly.pdbx_seq_one_letter_code
_entity_poly.pdbx_strand_id
1 'polypeptide(L)'
;GKAKIPAWIFVTSQEKLDEVVDALDARRIELARLKDRFPLEVDLKQSDIKEVTAKRVLDKNTAAEKMLSELYDKYEGRIKTNTSLERTYRNTSVSRVDFVNLYPYLPYQIDLSISIVSGLRTKRGAQRHVGGSNRTIIKQAQQMLIHPQTNLADKPVGSLVTLDMIYELLYGGSLLPVELTQEIDKIKEYLPRDVMALKVAKSIALLEVVRDLPNTINNIAAVLHPSVEAESIKSEVKTAIQKLQDAQFIRETQEGYKLLTVQEKHWDTQRRGYEPKERNKIEIIEEIINNIYVEPSLKAFRYKNISTFKVGIILRERSIADGSVNLNMYYSDTVGEFQALVDRTKRESREKRNEIYWLFSLTEEIHSQITELFRSKSMISEYSRLQAQSKISKEEMGCLEDERQRERERIMPRLKSLLLKAIESGCSVFRGVEKDANLHGPKLADIQRSMLSTYIPQIYEKLEMGARNLSGNEVEAVFNETRLNRLTPVFYDGDEGLQLITKQVDRYVPNTNAPVAKEIMEYINNQNDYGNTVTGKTLETHFNSPPYGWERDVLRLVLAVIFRAGHLEMISQGQKYKDYNSPSAKIPLVNNTTFRSTTFSP
;
A
#
# COMPACT_ATOMS: atom_id res chain seq x y z
N GLY A 1 -66.86 -11.82 -39.94
CA GLY A 1 -68.23 -11.37 -39.61
C GLY A 1 -68.15 -10.03 -38.92
N LYS A 2 -68.97 -9.05 -39.30
CA LYS A 2 -69.04 -7.76 -38.60
C LYS A 2 -69.82 -7.95 -37.30
N ALA A 3 -69.18 -7.70 -36.15
CA ALA A 3 -69.85 -7.71 -34.86
C ALA A 3 -70.91 -6.58 -34.84
N LYS A 4 -72.13 -6.89 -34.36
CA LYS A 4 -73.26 -5.94 -34.31
C LYS A 4 -73.14 -4.88 -33.20
N ILE A 5 -72.10 -4.93 -32.37
CA ILE A 5 -71.89 -4.07 -31.19
C ILE A 5 -70.37 -3.84 -31.04
N PRO A 6 -69.88 -2.67 -30.56
CA PRO A 6 -68.45 -2.47 -30.26
C PRO A 6 -67.94 -3.55 -29.30
N ALA A 7 -66.90 -4.28 -29.71
CA ALA A 7 -66.28 -5.34 -28.91
C ALA A 7 -64.82 -4.96 -28.61
N TRP A 8 -64.42 -5.09 -27.35
CA TRP A 8 -63.04 -4.88 -26.91
C TRP A 8 -62.33 -6.23 -26.85
N ILE A 9 -61.14 -6.32 -27.45
CA ILE A 9 -60.28 -7.50 -27.38
C ILE A 9 -59.05 -7.11 -26.57
N PHE A 10 -58.89 -7.75 -25.41
CA PHE A 10 -57.71 -7.61 -24.57
C PHE A 10 -56.80 -8.82 -24.80
N VAL A 11 -55.52 -8.57 -25.07
CA VAL A 11 -54.50 -9.61 -25.21
C VAL A 11 -53.45 -9.36 -24.15
N THR A 12 -53.17 -10.38 -23.34
CA THR A 12 -52.20 -10.31 -22.24
C THR A 12 -51.05 -11.27 -22.49
N SER A 13 -49.82 -10.83 -22.27
CA SER A 13 -48.62 -11.69 -22.27
C SER A 13 -48.12 -11.90 -20.84
N GLN A 14 -47.45 -13.03 -20.57
CA GLN A 14 -46.85 -13.31 -19.26
C GLN A 14 -45.54 -12.53 -19.03
N GLU A 15 -44.82 -12.20 -20.10
CA GLU A 15 -43.58 -11.41 -20.06
C GLU A 15 -43.66 -10.28 -21.09
N LYS A 16 -42.80 -9.26 -20.93
CA LYS A 16 -42.70 -8.17 -21.89
C LYS A 16 -42.24 -8.74 -23.23
N LEU A 17 -43.11 -8.67 -24.24
CA LEU A 17 -42.88 -9.31 -25.55
C LEU A 17 -41.57 -8.86 -26.21
N ASP A 18 -41.16 -7.62 -26.00
CA ASP A 18 -39.91 -7.08 -26.54
C ASP A 18 -38.68 -7.82 -25.98
N GLU A 19 -38.66 -8.16 -24.68
CA GLU A 19 -37.53 -8.86 -24.04
C GLU A 19 -37.41 -10.31 -24.50
N VAL A 20 -38.54 -10.97 -24.78
CA VAL A 20 -38.58 -12.37 -25.23
C VAL A 20 -38.25 -12.49 -26.73
N VAL A 21 -38.74 -11.54 -27.54
CA VAL A 21 -38.57 -11.55 -28.99
C VAL A 21 -37.20 -11.02 -29.41
N ASP A 22 -36.57 -10.13 -28.63
CA ASP A 22 -35.17 -9.73 -28.87
C ASP A 22 -34.17 -10.89 -28.69
N ALA A 23 -34.52 -11.92 -27.91
CA ALA A 23 -33.73 -13.15 -27.81
C ALA A 23 -33.94 -14.11 -29.00
N LEU A 24 -34.92 -13.86 -29.85
CA LEU A 24 -35.36 -14.71 -30.96
C LEU A 24 -35.43 -13.86 -32.24
N ASP A 25 -34.28 -13.52 -32.83
CA ASP A 25 -34.12 -12.62 -33.99
C ASP A 25 -35.14 -12.85 -35.13
N ALA A 26 -35.61 -14.09 -35.32
CA ALA A 26 -36.54 -14.48 -36.38
C ALA A 26 -37.99 -13.94 -36.23
N ARG A 27 -38.41 -13.41 -35.06
CA ARG A 27 -39.82 -13.03 -34.80
C ARG A 27 -40.08 -11.53 -34.61
N ARG A 28 -39.06 -10.68 -34.77
CA ARG A 28 -39.19 -9.21 -34.62
C ARG A 28 -40.24 -8.58 -35.56
N ILE A 29 -40.30 -9.06 -36.82
CA ILE A 29 -41.25 -8.55 -37.82
C ILE A 29 -42.70 -8.91 -37.45
N GLU A 30 -42.93 -10.10 -36.90
CA GLU A 30 -44.25 -10.56 -36.48
C GLU A 30 -44.75 -9.80 -35.25
N LEU A 31 -43.86 -9.49 -34.30
CA LEU A 31 -44.18 -8.68 -33.13
C LEU A 31 -44.62 -7.26 -33.53
N ALA A 32 -43.91 -6.63 -34.48
CA ALA A 32 -44.29 -5.32 -35.00
C ALA A 32 -45.69 -5.33 -35.64
N ARG A 33 -46.00 -6.37 -36.44
CA ARG A 33 -47.34 -6.56 -37.04
C ARG A 33 -48.43 -6.83 -35.99
N LEU A 34 -48.09 -7.46 -34.86
CA LEU A 34 -49.01 -7.71 -33.76
C LEU A 34 -49.31 -6.40 -33.02
N LYS A 35 -48.28 -5.61 -32.68
CA LYS A 35 -48.42 -4.32 -31.99
C LYS A 35 -49.30 -3.33 -32.78
N ASP A 36 -49.16 -3.30 -34.10
CA ASP A 36 -50.00 -2.46 -34.98
C ASP A 36 -51.51 -2.77 -34.89
N ARG A 37 -51.89 -4.00 -34.50
CA ARG A 37 -53.29 -4.40 -34.29
C ARG A 37 -53.86 -3.99 -32.94
N PHE A 38 -53.01 -3.56 -31.99
CA PHE A 38 -53.39 -3.19 -30.63
C PHE A 38 -52.82 -1.80 -30.30
N PRO A 39 -53.46 -0.71 -30.78
CA PRO A 39 -52.93 0.65 -30.63
C PRO A 39 -52.93 1.19 -29.20
N LEU A 40 -53.59 0.50 -28.26
CA LEU A 40 -53.61 0.85 -26.84
C LEU A 40 -52.75 -0.15 -26.07
N GLU A 41 -51.59 0.30 -25.60
CA GLU A 41 -50.71 -0.47 -24.73
C GLU A 41 -50.99 -0.15 -23.26
N VAL A 42 -51.22 -1.19 -22.45
CA VAL A 42 -51.36 -1.08 -21.00
C VAL A 42 -50.15 -1.75 -20.35
N ASP A 43 -49.17 -0.93 -19.96
CA ASP A 43 -48.00 -1.41 -19.21
C ASP A 43 -48.39 -1.70 -17.76
N LEU A 44 -48.31 -2.97 -17.36
CA LEU A 44 -48.39 -3.38 -15.96
C LEU A 44 -47.08 -3.01 -15.26
N LYS A 45 -47.09 -1.96 -14.44
CA LYS A 45 -45.89 -1.50 -13.72
C LYS A 45 -45.59 -2.40 -12.53
N GLN A 46 -44.31 -2.54 -12.19
CA GLN A 46 -43.86 -3.29 -11.00
C GLN A 46 -44.39 -2.71 -9.68
N SER A 47 -44.80 -1.43 -9.65
CA SER A 47 -45.47 -0.78 -8.52
C SER A 47 -46.74 -1.52 -8.07
N ASP A 48 -47.37 -2.27 -8.97
CA ASP A 48 -48.62 -2.96 -8.70
C ASP A 48 -48.41 -4.21 -7.85
N ILE A 49 -47.18 -4.73 -7.73
CA ILE A 49 -46.90 -5.94 -6.95
C ILE A 49 -47.14 -5.69 -5.46
N LYS A 50 -46.73 -4.53 -4.95
CA LYS A 50 -46.94 -4.13 -3.55
C LYS A 50 -48.44 -4.04 -3.25
N GLU A 51 -49.19 -3.38 -4.12
CA GLU A 51 -50.65 -3.23 -4.00
C GLU A 51 -51.38 -4.57 -4.12
N VAL A 52 -51.02 -5.40 -5.09
CA VAL A 52 -51.61 -6.73 -5.28
C VAL A 52 -51.31 -7.63 -4.10
N THR A 53 -50.08 -7.60 -3.57
CA THR A 53 -49.72 -8.39 -2.38
C THR A 53 -50.55 -7.96 -1.17
N ALA A 54 -50.67 -6.65 -0.94
CA ALA A 54 -51.52 -6.10 0.11
C ALA A 54 -52.97 -6.56 -0.03
N LYS A 55 -53.59 -6.33 -1.20
CA LYS A 55 -55.04 -6.57 -1.41
C LYS A 55 -55.44 -8.03 -1.63
N ARG A 56 -54.54 -8.88 -2.13
CA ARG A 56 -54.89 -10.27 -2.50
C ARG A 56 -54.38 -11.31 -1.52
N VAL A 57 -53.31 -11.02 -0.79
CA VAL A 57 -52.68 -11.98 0.13
C VAL A 57 -52.79 -11.51 1.56
N LEU A 58 -52.59 -10.21 1.80
CA LEU A 58 -52.45 -9.64 3.13
C LEU A 58 -53.65 -8.78 3.56
N ASP A 59 -54.80 -8.93 2.89
CA ASP A 59 -55.99 -8.16 3.22
C ASP A 59 -56.41 -8.40 4.67
N LYS A 60 -56.82 -7.33 5.36
CA LYS A 60 -57.09 -7.36 6.80
C LYS A 60 -58.58 -7.14 7.04
N ASN A 61 -59.11 -7.82 8.04
CA ASN A 61 -60.43 -7.47 8.57
C ASN A 61 -60.32 -6.26 9.51
N THR A 62 -61.43 -5.59 9.77
CA THR A 62 -61.48 -4.35 10.56
C THR A 62 -60.91 -4.51 11.98
N ALA A 63 -61.07 -5.69 12.60
CA ALA A 63 -60.51 -5.96 13.91
C ALA A 63 -58.96 -6.02 13.88
N ALA A 64 -58.40 -6.67 12.86
CA ALA A 64 -56.96 -6.77 12.66
C ALA A 64 -56.33 -5.42 12.31
N GLU A 65 -56.99 -4.60 11.49
CA GLU A 65 -56.53 -3.25 11.16
C GLU A 65 -56.36 -2.38 12.41
N LYS A 66 -57.35 -2.41 13.31
CA LYS A 66 -57.31 -1.68 14.58
C LYS A 66 -56.16 -2.18 15.47
N MET A 67 -56.05 -3.49 15.64
CA MET A 67 -55.00 -4.12 16.44
C MET A 67 -53.60 -3.77 15.94
N LEU A 68 -53.36 -3.85 14.62
CA LEU A 68 -52.07 -3.53 14.01
C LEU A 68 -51.76 -2.03 14.08
N SER A 69 -52.78 -1.17 14.00
CA SER A 69 -52.62 0.27 14.17
C SER A 69 -52.16 0.62 15.60
N GLU A 70 -52.79 0.03 16.62
CA GLU A 70 -52.41 0.21 18.03
C GLU A 70 -50.99 -0.33 18.29
N LEU A 71 -50.65 -1.47 17.66
CA LEU A 71 -49.34 -2.08 17.78
C LEU A 71 -48.24 -1.21 17.15
N TYR A 72 -48.51 -0.64 15.98
CA TYR A 72 -47.62 0.31 15.33
C TYR A 72 -47.41 1.55 16.21
N ASP A 73 -48.48 2.14 16.75
CA ASP A 73 -48.38 3.34 17.59
C ASP A 73 -47.56 3.12 18.85
N LYS A 74 -47.71 1.94 19.46
CA LYS A 74 -46.96 1.55 20.65
C LYS A 74 -45.47 1.40 20.38
N TYR A 75 -45.07 0.90 19.20
CA TYR A 75 -43.69 0.54 18.88
C TYR A 75 -43.08 1.32 17.71
N GLU A 76 -43.69 2.40 17.25
CA GLU A 76 -43.28 3.16 16.06
C GLU A 76 -41.80 3.54 16.09
N GLY A 77 -41.34 4.12 17.20
CA GLY A 77 -39.94 4.53 17.36
C GLY A 77 -38.97 3.35 17.26
N ARG A 78 -39.34 2.20 17.84
CA ARG A 78 -38.53 0.97 17.82
C ARG A 78 -38.50 0.36 16.41
N ILE A 79 -39.65 0.26 15.75
CA ILE A 79 -39.75 -0.22 14.35
C ILE A 79 -38.87 0.65 13.46
N LYS A 80 -39.05 1.98 13.48
CA LYS A 80 -38.26 2.90 12.63
C LYS A 80 -36.76 2.83 12.91
N THR A 81 -36.35 2.70 14.18
CA THR A 81 -34.93 2.67 14.55
C THR A 81 -34.26 1.34 14.21
N ASN A 82 -34.89 0.21 14.51
CA ASN A 82 -34.28 -1.12 14.36
C ASN A 82 -34.39 -1.67 12.94
N THR A 83 -35.27 -1.13 12.10
CA THR A 83 -35.50 -1.60 10.72
C THR A 83 -35.01 -0.62 9.65
N SER A 84 -34.33 0.46 10.06
CA SER A 84 -33.76 1.43 9.13
C SER A 84 -32.54 0.84 8.40
N LEU A 85 -32.60 0.86 7.07
CA LEU A 85 -31.45 0.53 6.22
C LEU A 85 -30.62 1.78 5.95
N GLU A 86 -29.30 1.62 5.93
CA GLU A 86 -28.34 2.67 5.62
C GLU A 86 -27.73 2.50 4.24
N ARG A 87 -27.24 3.62 3.68
CA ARG A 87 -26.48 3.66 2.40
C ARG A 87 -27.27 3.05 1.23
N THR A 88 -28.57 3.32 1.19
CA THR A 88 -29.49 2.89 0.13
C THR A 88 -30.38 4.04 -0.31
N TYR A 89 -30.82 4.02 -1.57
CA TYR A 89 -31.78 4.98 -2.12
C TYR A 89 -33.24 4.53 -1.91
N ARG A 90 -33.45 3.36 -1.30
CA ARG A 90 -34.79 2.80 -1.06
C ARG A 90 -35.55 3.62 -0.04
N ASN A 91 -36.86 3.74 -0.25
CA ASN A 91 -37.74 4.26 0.77
C ASN A 91 -37.90 3.22 1.89
N THR A 92 -37.23 3.48 3.01
CA THR A 92 -37.28 2.65 4.22
C THR A 92 -38.24 3.19 5.27
N SER A 93 -38.94 4.29 4.97
CA SER A 93 -39.93 4.83 5.89
C SER A 93 -41.08 3.85 6.06
N VAL A 94 -41.39 3.57 7.32
CA VAL A 94 -42.55 2.76 7.70
C VAL A 94 -43.62 3.74 8.14
N SER A 95 -44.68 3.88 7.34
CA SER A 95 -45.88 4.61 7.73
C SER A 95 -46.87 3.66 8.40
N ARG A 96 -47.77 4.18 9.24
CA ARG A 96 -48.85 3.37 9.84
C ARG A 96 -49.66 2.64 8.77
N VAL A 97 -50.03 3.35 7.71
CA VAL A 97 -50.86 2.82 6.61
C VAL A 97 -50.14 1.69 5.89
N ASP A 98 -48.87 1.90 5.51
CA ASP A 98 -48.08 0.86 4.85
C ASP A 98 -47.84 -0.35 5.76
N PHE A 99 -47.59 -0.12 7.06
CA PHE A 99 -47.40 -1.19 8.04
C PHE A 99 -48.64 -2.08 8.14
N VAL A 100 -49.83 -1.49 8.33
CA VAL A 100 -51.08 -2.27 8.47
C VAL A 100 -51.37 -3.05 7.18
N ASN A 101 -51.22 -2.41 6.02
CA ASN A 101 -51.52 -3.01 4.72
C ASN A 101 -50.58 -4.16 4.33
N LEU A 102 -49.33 -4.12 4.79
CA LEU A 102 -48.29 -5.08 4.39
C LEU A 102 -47.89 -6.03 5.49
N TYR A 103 -48.36 -5.86 6.73
CA TYR A 103 -48.05 -6.77 7.82
C TYR A 103 -48.33 -8.23 7.41
N PRO A 104 -47.37 -9.17 7.62
CA PRO A 104 -46.15 -9.06 8.45
C PRO A 104 -44.88 -8.55 7.74
N TYR A 105 -44.98 -8.09 6.50
CA TYR A 105 -43.88 -7.47 5.77
C TYR A 105 -43.72 -5.99 6.15
N LEU A 106 -42.47 -5.54 6.23
CA LEU A 106 -42.16 -4.12 6.23
C LEU A 106 -42.22 -3.58 4.79
N PRO A 107 -42.51 -2.27 4.60
CA PRO A 107 -42.81 -1.72 3.28
C PRO A 107 -41.71 -1.95 2.23
N TYR A 108 -40.44 -1.83 2.64
CA TYR A 108 -39.29 -2.03 1.75
C TYR A 108 -39.04 -3.51 1.38
N GLN A 109 -39.58 -4.47 2.13
CA GLN A 109 -39.24 -5.88 1.97
C GLN A 109 -39.81 -6.48 0.68
N ILE A 110 -40.95 -5.99 0.18
CA ILE A 110 -41.50 -6.43 -1.11
C ILE A 110 -40.56 -6.02 -2.25
N ASP A 111 -40.13 -4.75 -2.25
CA ASP A 111 -39.18 -4.23 -3.24
C ASP A 111 -37.81 -4.91 -3.13
N LEU A 112 -37.38 -5.25 -1.91
CA LEU A 112 -36.17 -6.00 -1.67
C LEU A 112 -36.28 -7.43 -2.23
N SER A 113 -37.38 -8.14 -1.97
CA SER A 113 -37.62 -9.47 -2.54
C SER A 113 -37.63 -9.46 -4.07
N ILE A 114 -38.24 -8.46 -4.70
CA ILE A 114 -38.21 -8.27 -6.17
C ILE A 114 -36.76 -8.16 -6.66
N SER A 115 -35.95 -7.39 -5.93
CA SER A 115 -34.54 -7.14 -6.29
C SER A 115 -33.68 -8.39 -6.11
N ILE A 116 -33.91 -9.15 -5.04
CA ILE A 116 -33.25 -10.43 -4.77
C ILE A 116 -33.57 -11.44 -5.90
N VAL A 117 -34.85 -11.65 -6.20
CA VAL A 117 -35.27 -12.61 -7.24
C VAL A 117 -34.72 -12.20 -8.62
N SER A 118 -34.78 -10.91 -8.95
CA SER A 118 -34.20 -10.38 -10.20
C SER A 118 -32.67 -10.55 -10.25
N GLY A 119 -31.97 -10.29 -9.14
CA GLY A 119 -30.53 -10.47 -9.02
C GLY A 119 -30.09 -11.92 -9.18
N LEU A 120 -30.81 -12.86 -8.56
CA LEU A 120 -30.57 -14.30 -8.69
C LEU A 120 -30.77 -14.78 -10.14
N ARG A 121 -31.80 -14.27 -10.85
CA ARG A 121 -32.05 -14.61 -12.27
C ARG A 121 -30.92 -14.17 -13.20
N THR A 122 -30.20 -13.11 -12.82
CA THR A 122 -29.12 -12.52 -13.62
C THR A 122 -27.79 -13.27 -13.43
N LYS A 123 -27.60 -14.01 -12.32
CA LYS A 123 -26.41 -14.86 -12.10
C LYS A 123 -26.49 -16.13 -12.98
N ARG A 124 -25.36 -16.55 -13.56
CA ARG A 124 -25.26 -17.75 -14.43
C ARG A 124 -25.66 -19.00 -13.66
N GLY A 125 -26.51 -19.86 -14.25
CA GLY A 125 -26.92 -21.15 -13.67
C GLY A 125 -28.38 -21.24 -13.21
N ALA A 126 -29.08 -20.10 -13.06
CA ALA A 126 -30.52 -20.12 -12.80
C ALA A 126 -31.29 -20.62 -14.03
N GLN A 127 -32.27 -21.51 -13.83
CA GLN A 127 -33.17 -21.96 -14.89
C GLN A 127 -33.81 -20.73 -15.56
N ARG A 128 -33.50 -20.51 -16.84
CA ARG A 128 -34.04 -19.39 -17.65
C ARG A 128 -35.57 -19.45 -17.84
N HIS A 129 -36.26 -20.44 -17.28
CA HIS A 129 -37.70 -20.71 -17.41
C HIS A 129 -38.54 -20.28 -16.19
N VAL A 130 -38.17 -19.21 -15.49
CA VAL A 130 -39.09 -18.56 -14.53
C VAL A 130 -39.74 -17.37 -15.23
N GLY A 131 -40.71 -17.66 -16.08
CA GLY A 131 -41.69 -16.65 -16.50
C GLY A 131 -42.52 -16.21 -15.30
N GLY A 132 -42.51 -14.91 -14.99
CA GLY A 132 -43.39 -14.29 -13.99
C GLY A 132 -42.75 -13.96 -12.64
N SER A 133 -41.79 -13.03 -12.60
CA SER A 133 -41.23 -12.46 -11.35
C SER A 133 -42.33 -12.03 -10.37
N ASN A 134 -43.41 -11.42 -10.86
CA ASN A 134 -44.52 -10.94 -10.02
C ASN A 134 -45.27 -12.09 -9.32
N ARG A 135 -45.54 -13.19 -10.04
CA ARG A 135 -46.21 -14.37 -9.49
C ARG A 135 -45.36 -15.05 -8.43
N THR A 136 -44.03 -15.05 -8.62
CA THR A 136 -43.08 -15.59 -7.64
C THR A 136 -43.13 -14.81 -6.34
N ILE A 137 -43.16 -13.47 -6.38
CA ILE A 137 -43.25 -12.62 -5.18
C ILE A 137 -44.60 -12.78 -4.48
N ILE A 138 -45.72 -12.79 -5.22
CA ILE A 138 -47.06 -12.99 -4.63
C ILE A 138 -47.16 -14.39 -3.99
N LYS A 139 -46.68 -15.43 -4.69
CA LYS A 139 -46.64 -16.79 -4.15
C LYS A 139 -45.73 -16.86 -2.92
N GLN A 140 -44.58 -16.21 -2.94
CA GLN A 140 -43.67 -16.13 -1.80
C GLN A 140 -44.36 -15.47 -0.59
N ALA A 141 -45.09 -14.36 -0.78
CA ALA A 141 -45.84 -13.71 0.30
C ALA A 141 -46.90 -14.64 0.91
N GLN A 142 -47.61 -15.41 0.09
CA GLN A 142 -48.54 -16.42 0.57
C GLN A 142 -47.81 -17.54 1.34
N GLN A 143 -46.74 -18.10 0.75
CA GLN A 143 -45.95 -19.17 1.37
C GLN A 143 -45.31 -18.72 2.68
N MET A 144 -44.94 -17.45 2.81
CA MET A 144 -44.43 -16.90 4.07
C MET A 144 -45.39 -17.14 5.24
N LEU A 145 -46.70 -17.04 4.98
CA LEU A 145 -47.74 -17.26 5.98
C LEU A 145 -47.97 -18.74 6.28
N ILE A 146 -48.05 -19.59 5.25
CA ILE A 146 -48.56 -20.98 5.38
C ILE A 146 -47.51 -22.08 5.27
N HIS A 147 -46.29 -21.79 4.82
CA HIS A 147 -45.28 -22.81 4.59
C HIS A 147 -44.76 -23.36 5.94
N PRO A 148 -44.57 -24.68 6.11
CA PRO A 148 -44.18 -25.28 7.39
C PRO A 148 -42.88 -24.72 7.99
N GLN A 149 -41.95 -24.25 7.15
CA GLN A 149 -40.67 -23.69 7.62
C GLN A 149 -40.78 -22.26 8.16
N THR A 150 -41.77 -21.47 7.72
CA THR A 150 -41.93 -20.06 8.12
C THR A 150 -43.11 -19.89 9.07
N ASN A 151 -44.25 -20.49 8.71
CA ASN A 151 -45.52 -20.58 9.42
C ASN A 151 -45.90 -19.30 10.18
N LEU A 152 -45.83 -18.13 9.51
CA LEU A 152 -46.11 -16.85 10.18
C LEU A 152 -47.57 -16.70 10.58
N ALA A 153 -48.50 -17.39 9.93
CA ALA A 153 -49.92 -17.31 10.26
C ALA A 153 -50.22 -17.76 11.71
N ASP A 154 -49.45 -18.72 12.22
CA ASP A 154 -49.61 -19.26 13.57
C ASP A 154 -48.71 -18.57 14.61
N LYS A 155 -47.89 -17.59 14.20
CA LYS A 155 -47.01 -16.85 15.11
C LYS A 155 -47.76 -15.71 15.82
N PRO A 156 -47.28 -15.28 17.01
CA PRO A 156 -47.87 -14.13 17.70
C PRO A 156 -47.93 -12.88 16.83
N VAL A 157 -49.05 -12.15 16.93
CA VAL A 157 -49.21 -10.86 16.25
C VAL A 157 -48.11 -9.91 16.69
N GLY A 158 -47.45 -9.27 15.71
CA GLY A 158 -46.23 -8.50 15.90
C GLY A 158 -44.96 -9.19 15.39
N SER A 159 -45.02 -10.49 15.04
CA SER A 159 -43.94 -11.18 14.33
C SER A 159 -43.74 -10.60 12.93
N LEU A 160 -42.49 -10.35 12.56
CA LEU A 160 -42.12 -9.76 11.28
C LEU A 160 -41.47 -10.79 10.36
N VAL A 161 -41.54 -10.53 9.06
CA VAL A 161 -40.77 -11.28 8.07
C VAL A 161 -39.30 -10.92 8.19
N THR A 162 -38.43 -11.94 8.18
CA THR A 162 -36.98 -11.79 8.15
C THR A 162 -36.39 -12.38 6.88
N LEU A 163 -35.22 -11.91 6.47
CA LEU A 163 -34.59 -12.33 5.21
C LEU A 163 -34.19 -13.81 5.20
N ASP A 164 -33.87 -14.40 6.36
CA ASP A 164 -33.62 -15.84 6.46
C ASP A 164 -34.85 -16.68 6.13
N MET A 165 -36.07 -16.19 6.43
CA MET A 165 -37.30 -16.86 6.05
C MET A 165 -37.54 -16.76 4.54
N ILE A 166 -37.19 -15.62 3.93
CA ILE A 166 -37.22 -15.47 2.47
C ILE A 166 -36.25 -16.47 1.83
N TYR A 167 -35.06 -16.65 2.40
CA TYR A 167 -34.08 -17.64 1.94
C TYR A 167 -34.67 -19.06 1.94
N GLU A 168 -35.34 -19.49 3.02
CA GLU A 168 -35.96 -20.83 3.09
C GLU A 168 -36.95 -21.08 1.95
N LEU A 169 -37.80 -20.10 1.65
CA LEU A 169 -38.77 -20.22 0.56
C LEU A 169 -38.10 -20.27 -0.82
N LEU A 170 -37.04 -19.49 -1.03
CA LEU A 170 -36.27 -19.52 -2.27
C LEU A 170 -35.50 -20.84 -2.43
N TYR A 171 -34.98 -21.38 -1.33
CA TYR A 171 -34.32 -22.69 -1.27
C TYR A 171 -35.30 -23.82 -1.64
N GLY A 172 -36.44 -23.90 -0.96
CA GLY A 172 -37.48 -24.90 -1.25
C GLY A 172 -38.09 -24.77 -2.66
N GLY A 173 -38.09 -23.56 -3.23
CA GLY A 173 -38.49 -23.29 -4.61
C GLY A 173 -37.42 -23.58 -5.67
N SER A 174 -36.22 -24.04 -5.28
CA SER A 174 -35.07 -24.24 -6.18
C SER A 174 -34.68 -22.98 -6.98
N LEU A 175 -34.84 -21.80 -6.37
CA LEU A 175 -34.54 -20.50 -6.97
C LEU A 175 -33.14 -19.98 -6.62
N LEU A 176 -32.41 -20.69 -5.75
CA LEU A 176 -31.04 -20.37 -5.36
C LEU A 176 -30.02 -21.20 -6.15
N PRO A 177 -28.85 -20.62 -6.51
CA PRO A 177 -27.74 -21.38 -7.10
C PRO A 177 -27.27 -22.51 -6.19
N VAL A 178 -26.93 -23.66 -6.78
CA VAL A 178 -26.53 -24.86 -6.04
C VAL A 178 -25.27 -24.59 -5.21
N GLU A 179 -24.30 -23.86 -5.77
CA GLU A 179 -23.04 -23.52 -5.12
C GLU A 179 -23.28 -22.69 -3.85
N LEU A 180 -24.18 -21.71 -3.93
CA LEU A 180 -24.57 -20.87 -2.80
C LEU A 180 -25.19 -21.73 -1.69
N THR A 181 -26.10 -22.62 -2.07
CA THR A 181 -26.79 -23.46 -1.11
C THR A 181 -25.86 -24.43 -0.39
N GLN A 182 -24.93 -25.05 -1.12
CA GLN A 182 -23.93 -25.95 -0.53
C GLN A 182 -23.02 -25.24 0.46
N GLU A 183 -22.65 -23.99 0.19
CA GLU A 183 -21.84 -23.21 1.15
C GLU A 183 -22.61 -22.88 2.43
N ILE A 184 -23.91 -22.54 2.34
CA ILE A 184 -24.76 -22.33 3.52
C ILE A 184 -24.97 -23.65 4.29
N ASP A 185 -25.13 -24.78 3.60
CA ASP A 185 -25.28 -26.10 4.23
C ASP A 185 -24.01 -26.50 5.00
N LYS A 186 -22.81 -26.20 4.48
CA LYS A 186 -21.55 -26.38 5.23
C LYS A 186 -21.48 -25.56 6.51
N ILE A 187 -22.03 -24.33 6.52
CA ILE A 187 -22.11 -23.53 7.75
C ILE A 187 -22.98 -24.26 8.79
N LYS A 188 -24.07 -24.90 8.35
CA LYS A 188 -24.96 -25.66 9.24
C LYS A 188 -24.26 -26.88 9.84
N GLU A 189 -23.38 -27.53 9.09
CA GLU A 189 -22.57 -28.64 9.59
C GLU A 189 -21.48 -28.17 10.56
N TYR A 190 -20.82 -27.04 10.27
CA TYR A 190 -19.73 -26.50 11.08
C TYR A 190 -20.22 -25.80 12.35
N LEU A 191 -21.35 -25.09 12.28
CA LEU A 191 -21.98 -24.33 13.38
C LEU A 191 -23.41 -24.83 13.66
N PRO A 192 -23.63 -26.11 14.01
CA PRO A 192 -24.96 -26.71 14.05
C PRO A 192 -25.89 -26.12 15.12
N ARG A 193 -25.34 -25.47 16.16
CA ARG A 193 -26.10 -24.84 17.25
C ARG A 193 -26.21 -23.32 17.12
N ASP A 194 -25.54 -22.71 16.14
CA ASP A 194 -25.55 -21.24 16.00
C ASP A 194 -26.60 -20.80 14.98
N VAL A 195 -27.84 -20.67 15.47
CA VAL A 195 -28.96 -20.25 14.64
C VAL A 195 -28.75 -18.85 14.08
N MET A 196 -28.13 -17.94 14.84
CA MET A 196 -27.91 -16.56 14.38
C MET A 196 -26.86 -16.51 13.26
N ALA A 197 -25.78 -17.29 13.35
CA ALA A 197 -24.80 -17.40 12.26
C ALA A 197 -25.44 -17.86 10.95
N LEU A 198 -26.35 -18.85 11.00
CA LEU A 198 -27.08 -19.29 9.82
C LEU A 198 -27.99 -18.21 9.24
N LYS A 199 -28.71 -17.47 10.10
CA LYS A 199 -29.57 -16.35 9.67
C LYS A 199 -28.77 -15.23 9.00
N VAL A 200 -27.63 -14.89 9.58
CA VAL A 200 -26.71 -13.89 9.04
C VAL A 200 -26.16 -14.34 7.69
N ALA A 201 -25.66 -15.57 7.57
CA ALA A 201 -25.13 -16.09 6.31
C ALA A 201 -26.17 -16.11 5.19
N LYS A 202 -27.40 -16.54 5.49
CA LYS A 202 -28.54 -16.48 4.54
C LYS A 202 -28.88 -15.06 4.12
N SER A 203 -28.81 -14.10 5.05
CA SER A 203 -29.08 -12.70 4.73
C SER A 203 -28.00 -12.11 3.82
N ILE A 204 -26.72 -12.36 4.13
CA ILE A 204 -25.59 -11.96 3.29
C ILE A 204 -25.74 -12.55 1.87
N ALA A 205 -26.08 -13.84 1.78
CA ALA A 205 -26.30 -14.54 0.51
C ALA A 205 -27.34 -13.85 -0.40
N LEU A 206 -28.46 -13.42 0.18
CA LEU A 206 -29.53 -12.76 -0.56
C LEU A 206 -29.21 -11.29 -0.87
N LEU A 207 -28.60 -10.57 0.06
CA LEU A 207 -28.24 -9.18 -0.14
C LEU A 207 -27.09 -8.99 -1.12
N GLU A 208 -26.19 -9.97 -1.28
CA GLU A 208 -25.08 -9.90 -2.24
C GLU A 208 -25.53 -9.70 -3.70
N VAL A 209 -26.74 -10.16 -4.05
CA VAL A 209 -27.29 -9.94 -5.40
C VAL A 209 -27.99 -8.60 -5.58
N VAL A 210 -28.11 -7.80 -4.50
CA VAL A 210 -28.77 -6.50 -4.48
C VAL A 210 -27.73 -5.39 -4.57
N ARG A 211 -27.75 -4.62 -5.67
CA ARG A 211 -26.70 -3.64 -5.96
C ARG A 211 -26.75 -2.36 -5.12
N ASP A 212 -27.90 -2.01 -4.58
CA ASP A 212 -28.18 -0.73 -3.93
C ASP A 212 -28.32 -0.83 -2.40
N LEU A 213 -27.89 -1.95 -1.81
CA LEU A 213 -27.99 -2.19 -0.38
C LEU A 213 -26.76 -2.97 0.14
N PRO A 214 -25.80 -2.32 0.82
CA PRO A 214 -24.59 -2.97 1.28
C PRO A 214 -24.84 -3.89 2.49
N ASN A 215 -23.99 -4.91 2.64
CA ASN A 215 -24.04 -5.92 3.69
C ASN A 215 -23.40 -5.43 5.01
N THR A 216 -23.89 -4.32 5.56
CA THR A 216 -23.40 -3.80 6.83
C THR A 216 -24.03 -4.51 8.03
N ILE A 217 -23.40 -4.44 9.21
CA ILE A 217 -23.98 -4.98 10.46
C ILE A 217 -25.37 -4.40 10.70
N ASN A 218 -25.55 -3.09 10.43
CA ASN A 218 -26.83 -2.41 10.59
C ASN A 218 -27.90 -2.97 9.64
N ASN A 219 -27.58 -3.10 8.35
CA ASN A 219 -28.52 -3.59 7.35
C ASN A 219 -28.88 -5.06 7.58
N ILE A 220 -27.91 -5.90 7.93
CA ILE A 220 -28.15 -7.32 8.27
C ILE A 220 -29.07 -7.42 9.51
N ALA A 221 -28.84 -6.62 10.55
CA ALA A 221 -29.70 -6.59 11.73
C ALA A 221 -31.12 -6.11 11.40
N ALA A 222 -31.27 -5.11 10.54
CA ALA A 222 -32.56 -4.57 10.13
C ALA A 222 -33.41 -5.59 9.35
N VAL A 223 -32.81 -6.33 8.41
CA VAL A 223 -33.53 -7.36 7.63
C VAL A 223 -33.78 -8.66 8.41
N LEU A 224 -33.13 -8.84 9.57
CA LEU A 224 -33.32 -9.98 10.48
C LEU A 224 -34.15 -9.62 11.72
N HIS A 225 -34.72 -8.42 11.79
CA HIS A 225 -35.48 -7.98 12.96
C HIS A 225 -36.76 -8.82 13.14
N PRO A 226 -36.91 -9.56 14.26
CA PRO A 226 -37.86 -10.68 14.32
C PRO A 226 -39.31 -10.28 14.67
N SER A 227 -39.51 -9.18 15.40
CA SER A 227 -40.85 -8.72 15.79
C SER A 227 -40.82 -7.22 16.09
N VAL A 228 -41.99 -6.58 16.07
CA VAL A 228 -42.14 -5.15 16.41
C VAL A 228 -41.74 -4.83 17.85
N GLU A 229 -41.81 -5.82 18.75
CA GLU A 229 -41.47 -5.64 20.16
C GLU A 229 -40.00 -5.89 20.45
N ALA A 230 -39.27 -6.56 19.54
CA ALA A 230 -37.92 -7.02 19.78
C ALA A 230 -36.92 -5.87 19.99
N GLU A 231 -35.94 -6.10 20.85
CA GLU A 231 -34.79 -5.21 20.98
C GLU A 231 -33.85 -5.32 19.76
N SER A 232 -32.88 -4.41 19.70
CA SER A 232 -31.90 -4.42 18.62
C SER A 232 -31.02 -5.68 18.67
N ILE A 233 -30.92 -6.39 17.54
CA ILE A 233 -30.11 -7.62 17.42
C ILE A 233 -28.68 -7.36 16.89
N LYS A 234 -28.23 -6.10 16.88
CA LYS A 234 -26.94 -5.72 16.30
C LYS A 234 -25.75 -6.40 16.98
N SER A 235 -25.81 -6.58 18.30
CA SER A 235 -24.79 -7.30 19.08
C SER A 235 -24.66 -8.75 18.65
N GLU A 236 -25.79 -9.44 18.53
CA GLU A 236 -25.89 -10.84 18.15
C GLU A 236 -25.43 -11.06 16.71
N VAL A 237 -25.82 -10.16 15.81
CA VAL A 237 -25.34 -10.14 14.42
C VAL A 237 -23.82 -9.93 14.38
N LYS A 238 -23.28 -8.99 15.16
CA LYS A 238 -21.82 -8.76 15.23
C LYS A 238 -21.08 -10.01 15.72
N THR A 239 -21.57 -10.67 16.77
CA THR A 239 -20.99 -11.92 17.27
C THR A 239 -21.07 -13.04 16.23
N ALA A 240 -22.19 -13.18 15.53
CA ALA A 240 -22.37 -14.16 14.46
C ALA A 240 -21.41 -13.91 13.28
N ILE A 241 -21.24 -12.64 12.86
CA ILE A 241 -20.30 -12.24 11.82
C ILE A 241 -18.87 -12.61 12.22
N GLN A 242 -18.45 -12.32 13.46
CA GLN A 242 -17.11 -12.68 13.93
C GLN A 242 -16.87 -14.19 13.82
N LYS A 243 -17.82 -15.02 14.29
CA LYS A 243 -17.71 -16.48 14.18
C LYS A 243 -17.61 -16.96 12.72
N LEU A 244 -18.39 -16.37 11.82
CA LEU A 244 -18.34 -16.70 10.39
C LEU A 244 -17.02 -16.26 9.73
N GLN A 245 -16.43 -15.14 10.17
CA GLN A 245 -15.10 -14.70 9.72
C GLN A 245 -14.00 -15.64 10.22
N ASP A 246 -14.04 -15.99 11.50
CA ASP A 246 -13.08 -16.91 12.13
C ASP A 246 -13.12 -18.29 11.45
N ALA A 247 -14.33 -18.76 11.10
CA ALA A 247 -14.56 -19.98 10.35
C ALA A 247 -14.36 -19.86 8.83
N GLN A 248 -13.91 -18.70 8.33
CA GLN A 248 -13.63 -18.42 6.92
C GLN A 248 -14.81 -18.69 5.96
N PHE A 249 -16.03 -18.39 6.40
CA PHE A 249 -17.21 -18.39 5.51
C PHE A 249 -17.47 -17.03 4.89
N ILE A 250 -17.10 -15.94 5.56
CA ILE A 250 -17.31 -14.57 5.08
C ILE A 250 -16.04 -13.73 5.18
N ARG A 251 -15.94 -12.68 4.34
CA ARG A 251 -14.93 -11.61 4.46
C ARG A 251 -15.56 -10.22 4.43
N GLU A 252 -14.87 -9.26 5.03
CA GLU A 252 -15.25 -7.86 5.00
C GLU A 252 -14.71 -7.19 3.72
N THR A 253 -15.55 -6.36 3.09
CA THR A 253 -15.23 -5.56 1.91
C THR A 253 -15.69 -4.12 2.13
N GLN A 254 -15.38 -3.22 1.19
CA GLN A 254 -15.83 -1.82 1.27
C GLN A 254 -17.37 -1.67 1.26
N GLU A 255 -18.07 -2.62 0.63
CA GLU A 255 -19.54 -2.68 0.52
C GLU A 255 -20.18 -3.56 1.61
N GLY A 256 -19.42 -3.91 2.66
CA GLY A 256 -19.87 -4.78 3.76
C GLY A 256 -19.38 -6.23 3.64
N TYR A 257 -20.08 -7.17 4.28
CA TYR A 257 -19.68 -8.57 4.34
C TYR A 257 -20.13 -9.36 3.11
N LYS A 258 -19.31 -10.31 2.64
CA LYS A 258 -19.66 -11.23 1.56
C LYS A 258 -19.26 -12.66 1.87
N LEU A 259 -19.91 -13.63 1.25
CA LEU A 259 -19.51 -15.03 1.32
C LEU A 259 -18.20 -15.26 0.55
N LEU A 260 -17.35 -16.12 1.09
CA LEU A 260 -16.13 -16.55 0.44
C LEU A 260 -16.44 -17.65 -0.58
N THR A 261 -15.94 -17.50 -1.80
CA THR A 261 -16.01 -18.57 -2.81
C THR A 261 -15.06 -19.72 -2.45
N VAL A 262 -15.29 -20.90 -3.04
CA VAL A 262 -14.38 -22.06 -2.86
C VAL A 262 -12.94 -21.71 -3.25
N GLN A 263 -12.79 -20.93 -4.33
CA GLN A 263 -11.52 -20.47 -4.85
C GLN A 263 -10.85 -19.48 -3.87
N GLU A 264 -11.60 -18.54 -3.30
CA GLU A 264 -11.07 -17.60 -2.29
C GLU A 264 -10.65 -18.34 -0.99
N LYS A 265 -11.41 -19.36 -0.56
CA LYS A 265 -11.02 -20.19 0.60
C LYS A 265 -9.73 -20.97 0.32
N HIS A 266 -9.61 -21.54 -0.87
CA HIS A 266 -8.39 -22.23 -1.28
C HIS A 266 -7.20 -21.27 -1.31
N TRP A 267 -7.37 -20.08 -1.89
CA TRP A 267 -6.38 -19.01 -1.91
C TRP A 267 -5.89 -18.65 -0.50
N ASP A 268 -6.80 -18.38 0.44
CA ASP A 268 -6.43 -18.03 1.82
C ASP A 268 -5.73 -19.18 2.55
N THR A 269 -6.14 -20.43 2.29
CA THR A 269 -5.52 -21.62 2.88
C THR A 269 -4.10 -21.80 2.36
N GLN A 270 -3.90 -21.72 1.04
CA GLN A 270 -2.57 -21.78 0.41
C GLN A 270 -1.67 -20.65 0.89
N ARG A 271 -2.18 -19.40 0.91
CA ARG A 271 -1.46 -18.22 1.38
C ARG A 271 -0.89 -18.43 2.78
N ARG A 272 -1.69 -18.98 3.71
CA ARG A 272 -1.25 -19.24 5.09
C ARG A 272 -0.16 -20.31 5.19
N GLY A 273 -0.13 -21.24 4.23
CA GLY A 273 0.86 -22.30 4.15
C GLY A 273 2.28 -21.83 3.80
N TYR A 274 2.46 -20.60 3.27
CA TYR A 274 3.80 -20.06 3.08
C TYR A 274 4.35 -19.48 4.39
N GLU A 275 5.51 -20.00 4.80
CA GLU A 275 6.28 -19.49 5.93
C GLU A 275 7.68 -19.06 5.48
N PRO A 276 8.14 -17.86 5.86
CA PRO A 276 9.46 -17.38 5.48
C PRO A 276 10.57 -18.11 6.25
N LYS A 277 11.57 -18.61 5.53
CA LYS A 277 12.86 -18.99 6.13
C LYS A 277 13.66 -17.75 6.50
N GLU A 278 14.65 -17.88 7.39
CA GLU A 278 15.52 -16.76 7.82
C GLU A 278 16.14 -16.00 6.65
N ARG A 279 16.62 -16.72 5.62
CA ARG A 279 17.14 -16.10 4.39
C ARG A 279 16.12 -15.16 3.72
N ASN A 280 14.86 -15.59 3.63
CA ASN A 280 13.80 -14.80 2.99
C ASN A 280 13.48 -13.55 3.81
N LYS A 281 13.53 -13.65 5.15
CA LYS A 281 13.34 -12.49 6.04
C LYS A 281 14.44 -11.45 5.82
N ILE A 282 15.69 -11.90 5.74
CA ILE A 282 16.85 -11.01 5.49
C ILE A 282 16.71 -10.31 4.13
N GLU A 283 16.40 -11.07 3.06
CA GLU A 283 16.22 -10.50 1.72
C GLU A 283 15.08 -9.46 1.68
N ILE A 284 13.98 -9.70 2.40
CA ILE A 284 12.88 -8.73 2.53
C ILE A 284 13.35 -7.47 3.26
N ILE A 285 14.08 -7.61 4.37
CA ILE A 285 14.59 -6.46 5.12
C ILE A 285 15.56 -5.64 4.26
N GLU A 286 16.48 -6.30 3.56
CA GLU A 286 17.41 -5.66 2.61
C GLU A 286 16.67 -4.85 1.54
N GLU A 287 15.64 -5.43 0.93
CA GLU A 287 14.81 -4.76 -0.08
C GLU A 287 14.11 -3.51 0.49
N ILE A 288 13.50 -3.62 1.66
CA ILE A 288 12.77 -2.48 2.25
C ILE A 288 13.75 -1.38 2.69
N ILE A 289 14.89 -1.73 3.27
CA ILE A 289 15.93 -0.76 3.64
C ILE A 289 16.46 -0.07 2.40
N ASN A 290 16.77 -0.81 1.33
CA ASN A 290 17.16 -0.21 0.05
C ASN A 290 16.10 0.80 -0.43
N ASN A 291 14.82 0.42 -0.41
CA ASN A 291 13.71 1.30 -0.79
C ASN A 291 13.53 2.53 0.11
N ILE A 292 14.03 2.52 1.35
CA ILE A 292 14.09 3.69 2.23
C ILE A 292 15.25 4.60 1.79
N TYR A 293 16.44 4.05 1.59
CA TYR A 293 17.66 4.78 1.25
C TYR A 293 17.78 5.18 -0.24
N VAL A 294 16.76 4.92 -1.07
CA VAL A 294 16.67 5.49 -2.43
C VAL A 294 16.53 7.02 -2.39
N GLU A 295 15.99 7.59 -1.30
CA GLU A 295 15.74 9.02 -1.15
C GLU A 295 17.03 9.87 -1.31
N PRO A 296 17.03 10.91 -2.17
CA PRO A 296 18.22 11.73 -2.41
C PRO A 296 18.84 12.35 -1.15
N SER A 297 18.00 12.70 -0.17
CA SER A 297 18.40 13.28 1.11
C SER A 297 19.25 12.34 1.97
N LEU A 298 19.12 11.02 1.77
CA LEU A 298 19.83 9.98 2.50
C LEU A 298 21.08 9.49 1.76
N LYS A 299 21.17 9.71 0.43
CA LYS A 299 22.29 9.25 -0.40
C LYS A 299 23.53 10.11 -0.32
N ALA A 300 23.38 11.40 -0.02
CA ALA A 300 24.47 12.34 0.01
C ALA A 300 24.36 13.30 1.19
N PHE A 301 25.50 13.54 1.83
CA PHE A 301 25.63 14.49 2.92
C PHE A 301 26.60 15.61 2.53
N ARG A 302 26.10 16.85 2.54
CA ARG A 302 26.91 18.03 2.27
C ARG A 302 27.42 18.62 3.59
N TYR A 303 28.72 18.53 3.82
CA TYR A 303 29.37 19.07 5.02
C TYR A 303 29.77 20.54 4.79
N LYS A 304 29.26 21.46 5.62
CA LYS A 304 29.55 22.92 5.63
C LYS A 304 29.63 23.60 4.25
N ASN A 305 28.94 23.07 3.23
CA ASN A 305 29.07 23.45 1.83
C ASN A 305 30.47 23.29 1.17
N ILE A 306 31.43 22.67 1.87
CA ILE A 306 32.82 22.49 1.39
C ILE A 306 33.08 21.12 0.76
N SER A 307 32.31 20.09 1.13
CA SER A 307 32.46 18.73 0.59
C SER A 307 31.15 17.99 0.57
N THR A 308 31.01 17.06 -0.39
CA THR A 308 29.84 16.18 -0.48
C THR A 308 30.28 14.72 -0.31
N PHE A 309 29.79 14.07 0.73
CA PHE A 309 30.03 12.66 1.00
C PHE A 309 28.86 11.82 0.50
N LYS A 310 29.15 10.77 -0.28
CA LYS A 310 28.16 9.76 -0.65
C LYS A 310 28.02 8.80 0.52
N VAL A 311 26.79 8.55 0.96
CA VAL A 311 26.51 7.67 2.08
C VAL A 311 26.24 6.27 1.54
N GLY A 312 27.09 5.32 1.93
CA GLY A 312 26.93 3.91 1.64
C GLY A 312 26.23 3.21 2.81
N ILE A 313 25.52 2.13 2.52
CA ILE A 313 24.77 1.35 3.50
C ILE A 313 25.26 -0.10 3.46
N ILE A 314 25.74 -0.59 4.60
CA ILE A 314 26.14 -1.98 4.79
C ILE A 314 25.21 -2.58 5.83
N LEU A 315 24.39 -3.57 5.45
CA LEU A 315 23.50 -4.27 6.38
C LEU A 315 24.07 -5.66 6.67
N ARG A 316 24.42 -5.93 7.94
CA ARG A 316 24.98 -7.24 8.37
C ARG A 316 26.06 -7.75 7.41
N GLU A 317 27.04 -6.90 7.08
CA GLU A 317 28.19 -7.16 6.19
C GLU A 317 27.91 -7.17 4.67
N ARG A 318 26.66 -6.97 4.24
CA ARG A 318 26.31 -6.87 2.81
C ARG A 318 26.17 -5.40 2.40
N SER A 319 26.88 -5.00 1.34
CA SER A 319 26.69 -3.67 0.74
C SER A 319 25.35 -3.61 0.03
N ILE A 320 24.47 -2.73 0.49
CA ILE A 320 23.19 -2.40 -0.17
C ILE A 320 23.38 -1.18 -1.09
N ALA A 321 24.23 -0.25 -0.67
CA ALA A 321 24.55 0.96 -1.43
C ALA A 321 26.01 1.35 -1.20
N ASP A 322 26.72 1.68 -2.27
CA ASP A 322 28.11 2.12 -2.19
C ASP A 322 28.21 3.62 -1.89
N GLY A 323 29.16 4.00 -1.04
CA GLY A 323 29.43 5.39 -0.71
C GLY A 323 30.88 5.63 -0.28
N SER A 324 31.24 6.90 -0.12
CA SER A 324 32.52 7.31 0.44
C SER A 324 32.54 7.18 1.96
N VAL A 325 31.39 7.22 2.61
CA VAL A 325 31.21 7.01 4.05
C VAL A 325 30.14 5.96 4.25
N ASN A 326 30.50 4.85 4.87
CA ASN A 326 29.59 3.71 5.06
C ASN A 326 28.92 3.75 6.44
N LEU A 327 27.61 3.55 6.45
CA LEU A 327 26.81 3.30 7.64
C LEU A 327 26.61 1.80 7.79
N ASN A 328 27.25 1.22 8.81
CA ASN A 328 27.11 -0.19 9.16
C ASN A 328 25.84 -0.39 9.99
N MET A 329 24.79 -0.88 9.36
CA MET A 329 23.50 -1.14 10.00
C MET A 329 23.45 -2.56 10.57
N TYR A 330 23.22 -2.68 11.86
CA TYR A 330 22.86 -3.95 12.51
C TYR A 330 21.50 -3.84 13.21
N TYR A 331 20.83 -4.98 13.34
CA TYR A 331 19.59 -5.06 14.08
C TYR A 331 19.52 -6.31 14.95
N SER A 332 18.72 -6.23 16.02
CA SER A 332 18.33 -7.39 16.82
C SER A 332 16.94 -7.86 16.39
N ASP A 333 16.69 -9.18 16.48
CA ASP A 333 15.39 -9.75 16.16
C ASP A 333 14.36 -9.46 17.26
N THR A 334 14.80 -9.18 18.49
CA THR A 334 13.94 -8.78 19.61
C THR A 334 14.51 -7.57 20.34
N VAL A 335 13.62 -6.87 21.05
CA VAL A 335 13.98 -5.70 21.89
C VAL A 335 14.86 -6.13 23.07
N GLY A 336 14.67 -7.35 23.60
CA GLY A 336 15.45 -7.86 24.72
C GLY A 336 16.94 -8.08 24.39
N GLU A 337 17.25 -8.40 23.13
CA GLU A 337 18.63 -8.61 22.67
C GLU A 337 19.34 -7.32 22.23
N PHE A 338 18.61 -6.21 22.16
CA PHE A 338 19.11 -4.96 21.59
C PHE A 338 20.33 -4.42 22.36
N GLN A 339 20.28 -4.40 23.69
CA GLN A 339 21.40 -3.89 24.50
C GLN A 339 22.67 -4.74 24.32
N ALA A 340 22.53 -6.06 24.23
CA ALA A 340 23.66 -6.95 24.01
C ALA A 340 24.33 -6.72 22.65
N LEU A 341 23.52 -6.42 21.61
CA LEU A 341 24.01 -6.01 20.30
C LEU A 341 24.81 -4.69 20.40
N VAL A 342 24.26 -3.68 21.08
CA VAL A 342 24.92 -2.38 21.30
C VAL A 342 26.28 -2.55 21.98
N ASP A 343 26.35 -3.34 23.06
CA ASP A 343 27.59 -3.52 23.81
C ASP A 343 28.66 -4.27 23.00
N ARG A 344 28.25 -5.21 22.14
CA ARG A 344 29.16 -5.87 21.19
C ARG A 344 29.70 -4.87 20.17
N THR A 345 28.83 -4.07 19.56
CA THR A 345 29.23 -3.09 18.55
C THR A 345 30.09 -1.96 19.13
N LYS A 346 29.89 -1.57 20.40
CA LYS A 346 30.80 -0.64 21.09
C LYS A 346 32.25 -1.15 21.14
N ARG A 347 32.46 -2.45 21.33
CA ARG A 347 33.81 -3.05 21.32
C ARG A 347 34.41 -3.00 19.93
N GLU A 348 33.66 -3.43 18.91
CA GLU A 348 34.11 -3.40 17.51
C GLU A 348 34.45 -1.97 17.05
N SER A 349 33.61 -0.99 17.38
CA SER A 349 33.79 0.40 16.99
C SER A 349 35.04 1.07 17.62
N ARG A 350 35.59 0.53 18.71
CA ARG A 350 36.86 1.01 19.30
C ARG A 350 38.06 0.59 18.47
N GLU A 351 38.00 -0.58 17.84
CA GLU A 351 39.03 -1.12 16.96
C GLU A 351 38.94 -0.44 15.59
N LYS A 352 37.74 -0.37 15.02
CA LYS A 352 37.47 0.24 13.71
C LYS A 352 37.05 1.70 13.84
N ARG A 353 38.02 2.57 14.19
CA ARG A 353 37.79 3.98 14.58
C ARG A 353 37.20 4.92 13.52
N ASN A 354 37.14 4.48 12.27
CA ASN A 354 36.60 5.25 11.13
C ASN A 354 35.24 4.72 10.64
N GLU A 355 34.70 3.68 11.27
CA GLU A 355 33.41 3.10 10.91
C GLU A 355 32.28 3.65 11.78
N ILE A 356 31.16 3.98 11.14
CA ILE A 356 29.95 4.45 11.81
C ILE A 356 28.95 3.29 11.85
N TYR A 357 28.41 2.99 13.03
CA TYR A 357 27.41 1.94 13.20
C TYR A 357 26.05 2.55 13.54
N TRP A 358 24.99 1.97 12.97
CA TRP A 358 23.60 2.27 13.28
C TRP A 358 22.89 1.01 13.72
N LEU A 359 22.25 1.06 14.88
CA LEU A 359 21.64 -0.10 15.51
C LEU A 359 20.16 0.15 15.74
N PHE A 360 19.31 -0.83 15.42
CA PHE A 360 17.87 -0.77 15.69
C PHE A 360 17.32 -2.15 16.08
N SER A 361 16.09 -2.21 16.62
CA SER A 361 15.45 -3.47 16.98
C SER A 361 14.22 -3.73 16.12
N LEU A 362 14.05 -4.99 15.71
CA LEU A 362 12.79 -5.44 15.12
C LEU A 362 11.75 -5.70 16.22
N THR A 363 10.48 -5.56 15.86
CA THR A 363 9.33 -5.80 16.73
C THR A 363 8.52 -6.99 16.21
N GLU A 364 7.70 -7.60 17.07
CA GLU A 364 6.76 -8.66 16.65
C GLU A 364 5.85 -8.24 15.50
N GLU A 365 5.43 -6.96 15.48
CA GLU A 365 4.63 -6.42 14.38
C GLU A 365 5.42 -6.40 13.06
N ILE A 366 6.72 -6.05 13.09
CA ILE A 366 7.59 -6.11 11.91
C ILE A 366 7.73 -7.56 11.42
N HIS A 367 7.97 -8.52 12.32
CA HIS A 367 8.06 -9.95 11.95
C HIS A 367 6.77 -10.48 11.33
N SER A 368 5.62 -10.10 11.89
CA SER A 368 4.31 -10.42 11.34
C SER A 368 4.13 -9.83 9.93
N GLN A 369 4.49 -8.56 9.72
CA GLN A 369 4.38 -7.93 8.40
C GLN A 369 5.38 -8.50 7.37
N ILE A 370 6.58 -8.89 7.78
CA ILE A 370 7.54 -9.62 6.91
C ILE A 370 6.93 -10.93 6.45
N THR A 371 6.27 -11.67 7.36
CA THR A 371 5.58 -12.92 7.03
C THR A 371 4.44 -12.69 6.04
N GLU A 372 3.62 -11.66 6.25
CA GLU A 372 2.54 -11.32 5.33
C GLU A 372 3.04 -10.88 3.95
N LEU A 373 4.17 -10.16 3.88
CA LEU A 373 4.78 -9.79 2.61
C LEU A 373 5.34 -11.01 1.89
N PHE A 374 6.00 -11.92 2.60
CA PHE A 374 6.50 -13.17 2.02
C PHE A 374 5.38 -14.02 1.43
N ARG A 375 4.26 -14.17 2.18
CA ARG A 375 3.06 -14.87 1.72
C ARG A 375 2.50 -14.25 0.44
N SER A 376 2.40 -12.93 0.41
CA SER A 376 1.93 -12.17 -0.75
C SER A 376 2.81 -12.40 -1.98
N LYS A 377 4.12 -12.18 -1.84
CA LYS A 377 5.07 -12.37 -2.94
C LYS A 377 5.08 -13.81 -3.46
N SER A 378 4.95 -14.79 -2.56
CA SER A 378 4.89 -16.21 -2.93
C SER A 378 3.64 -16.52 -3.75
N MET A 379 2.47 -16.07 -3.29
CA MET A 379 1.20 -16.22 -4.03
C MET A 379 1.26 -15.52 -5.39
N ILE A 380 1.71 -14.26 -5.42
CA ILE A 380 1.81 -13.49 -6.67
C ILE A 380 2.77 -14.16 -7.63
N SER A 381 3.93 -14.64 -7.18
CA SER A 381 4.89 -15.33 -8.03
C SER A 381 4.30 -16.60 -8.64
N GLU A 382 3.66 -17.44 -7.83
CA GLU A 382 3.08 -18.70 -8.27
C GLU A 382 1.93 -18.50 -9.26
N TYR A 383 0.98 -17.63 -8.92
CA TYR A 383 -0.19 -17.37 -9.76
C TYR A 383 0.14 -16.52 -10.98
N SER A 384 1.16 -15.64 -10.94
CA SER A 384 1.66 -14.96 -12.15
C SER A 384 2.29 -15.96 -13.12
N ARG A 385 2.96 -17.02 -12.61
CA ARG A 385 3.47 -18.11 -13.45
C ARG A 385 2.33 -18.93 -14.06
N LEU A 386 1.27 -19.22 -13.31
CA LEU A 386 0.09 -19.92 -13.84
C LEU A 386 -0.67 -19.08 -14.87
N GLN A 387 -0.77 -17.76 -14.64
CA GLN A 387 -1.33 -16.79 -15.59
C GLN A 387 -0.55 -16.79 -16.92
N ALA A 388 0.79 -16.78 -16.87
CA ALA A 388 1.63 -16.85 -18.06
C ALA A 388 1.47 -18.17 -18.84
N GLN A 389 1.03 -19.25 -18.18
CA GLN A 389 0.71 -20.54 -18.80
C GLN A 389 -0.75 -20.67 -19.24
N SER A 390 -1.58 -19.63 -19.07
CA SER A 390 -3.03 -19.66 -19.33
C SER A 390 -3.78 -20.74 -18.52
N LYS A 391 -3.29 -21.10 -17.33
CA LYS A 391 -3.87 -22.13 -16.44
C LYS A 391 -4.63 -21.55 -15.25
N ILE A 392 -5.04 -20.28 -15.32
CA ILE A 392 -5.72 -19.58 -14.23
C ILE A 392 -7.21 -19.36 -14.57
N SER A 393 -8.10 -19.62 -13.62
CA SER A 393 -9.52 -19.29 -13.75
C SER A 393 -9.78 -17.78 -13.63
N LYS A 394 -10.99 -17.31 -13.96
CA LYS A 394 -11.35 -15.89 -13.83
C LYS A 394 -11.40 -15.46 -12.36
N GLU A 395 -11.86 -16.35 -11.49
CA GLU A 395 -11.97 -16.14 -10.05
C GLU A 395 -10.58 -16.05 -9.40
N GLU A 396 -9.65 -16.94 -9.77
CA GLU A 396 -8.25 -16.87 -9.31
C GLU A 396 -7.52 -15.65 -9.84
N MET A 397 -7.83 -15.21 -11.08
CA MET A 397 -7.31 -13.95 -11.62
C MET A 397 -7.77 -12.75 -10.78
N GLY A 398 -9.03 -12.74 -10.34
CA GLY A 398 -9.52 -11.74 -9.39
C GLY A 398 -8.77 -11.77 -8.06
N CYS A 399 -8.50 -12.97 -7.51
CA CYS A 399 -7.73 -13.12 -6.27
C CYS A 399 -6.27 -12.63 -6.42
N LEU A 400 -5.64 -12.89 -7.57
CA LEU A 400 -4.30 -12.42 -7.87
C LEU A 400 -4.22 -10.89 -7.93
N GLU A 401 -5.18 -10.24 -8.57
CA GLU A 401 -5.24 -8.77 -8.61
C GLU A 401 -5.54 -8.17 -7.23
N ASP A 402 -6.47 -8.75 -6.46
CA ASP A 402 -6.74 -8.39 -5.06
C ASP A 402 -5.46 -8.48 -4.21
N GLU A 403 -4.63 -9.52 -4.42
CA GLU A 403 -3.39 -9.74 -3.69
C GLU A 403 -2.29 -8.76 -4.10
N ARG A 404 -2.13 -8.48 -5.40
CA ARG A 404 -1.21 -7.42 -5.89
C ARG A 404 -1.56 -6.07 -5.29
N GLN A 405 -2.86 -5.74 -5.24
CA GLN A 405 -3.33 -4.51 -4.61
C GLN A 405 -3.04 -4.52 -3.10
N ARG A 406 -3.32 -5.63 -2.40
CA ARG A 406 -3.04 -5.80 -0.97
C ARG A 406 -1.56 -5.60 -0.65
N GLU A 407 -0.67 -6.17 -1.46
CA GLU A 407 0.78 -5.99 -1.31
C GLU A 407 1.17 -4.53 -1.42
N ARG A 408 0.76 -3.89 -2.52
CA ARG A 408 1.20 -2.54 -2.90
C ARG A 408 0.62 -1.45 -2.00
N GLU A 409 -0.64 -1.56 -1.63
CA GLU A 409 -1.37 -0.50 -0.93
C GLU A 409 -1.40 -0.67 0.59
N ARG A 410 -1.21 -1.89 1.10
CA ARG A 410 -1.30 -2.17 2.54
C ARG A 410 -0.03 -2.74 3.13
N ILE A 411 0.43 -3.89 2.63
CA ILE A 411 1.52 -4.65 3.29
C ILE A 411 2.85 -3.89 3.14
N MET A 412 3.23 -3.52 1.92
CA MET A 412 4.49 -2.83 1.65
C MET A 412 4.60 -1.47 2.36
N PRO A 413 3.60 -0.55 2.26
CA PRO A 413 3.67 0.74 2.95
C PRO A 413 3.70 0.60 4.47
N ARG A 414 2.96 -0.37 5.04
CA ARG A 414 2.95 -0.63 6.48
C ARG A 414 4.30 -1.15 6.97
N LEU A 415 4.86 -2.16 6.30
CA LEU A 415 6.19 -2.69 6.65
C LEU A 415 7.27 -1.61 6.54
N LYS A 416 7.25 -0.81 5.44
CA LYS A 416 8.16 0.33 5.28
C LYS A 416 8.04 1.33 6.42
N SER A 417 6.81 1.67 6.82
CA SER A 417 6.56 2.60 7.93
C SER A 417 7.07 2.06 9.28
N LEU A 418 6.85 0.78 9.56
CA LEU A 418 7.31 0.14 10.80
C LEU A 418 8.85 0.06 10.85
N LEU A 419 9.49 -0.36 9.75
CA LEU A 419 10.95 -0.39 9.68
C LEU A 419 11.57 1.01 9.76
N LEU A 420 10.96 2.02 9.11
CA LEU A 420 11.40 3.40 9.23
C LEU A 420 11.38 3.87 10.70
N LYS A 421 10.27 3.61 11.41
CA LYS A 421 10.16 3.93 12.84
C LYS A 421 11.20 3.19 13.68
N ALA A 422 11.45 1.91 13.40
CA ALA A 422 12.47 1.13 14.11
C ALA A 422 13.86 1.75 13.92
N ILE A 423 14.21 2.11 12.68
CA ILE A 423 15.48 2.77 12.36
C ILE A 423 15.57 4.14 13.07
N GLU A 424 14.50 4.94 13.04
CA GLU A 424 14.44 6.26 13.69
C GLU A 424 14.52 6.18 15.22
N SER A 425 14.07 5.07 15.82
CA SER A 425 14.17 4.82 17.27
C SER A 425 15.49 4.17 17.71
N GLY A 426 16.41 3.94 16.78
CA GLY A 426 17.68 3.26 17.03
C GLY A 426 18.72 4.12 17.77
N CYS A 427 19.97 3.69 17.70
CA CYS A 427 21.11 4.44 18.21
C CYS A 427 22.31 4.34 17.26
N SER A 428 23.16 5.37 17.29
CA SER A 428 24.48 5.30 16.65
C SER A 428 25.54 4.85 17.64
N VAL A 429 26.53 4.11 17.14
CA VAL A 429 27.75 3.79 17.88
C VAL A 429 28.96 4.23 17.06
N PHE A 430 29.82 5.06 17.66
CA PHE A 430 31.04 5.56 17.04
C PHE A 430 32.17 5.68 18.07
N ARG A 431 33.33 5.10 17.77
CA ARG A 431 34.50 5.02 18.66
C ARG A 431 34.17 4.51 20.07
N GLY A 432 33.20 3.60 20.16
CA GLY A 432 32.74 3.01 21.42
C GLY A 432 31.80 3.88 22.27
N VAL A 433 31.35 5.01 21.74
CA VAL A 433 30.32 5.88 22.34
C VAL A 433 28.99 5.62 21.65
N GLU A 434 27.95 5.43 22.45
CA GLU A 434 26.57 5.31 21.99
C GLU A 434 25.86 6.67 22.07
N LYS A 435 25.04 6.97 21.06
CA LYS A 435 24.15 8.13 21.05
C LYS A 435 22.79 7.75 20.48
N ASP A 436 21.74 8.09 21.21
CA ASP A 436 20.36 7.85 20.79
C ASP A 436 19.98 8.68 19.56
N ALA A 437 19.21 8.06 18.66
CA ALA A 437 18.70 8.72 17.46
C ALA A 437 17.84 9.96 17.77
N ASN A 438 17.08 9.92 18.86
CA ASN A 438 16.19 10.99 19.29
C ASN A 438 16.91 12.32 19.56
N LEU A 439 18.22 12.29 19.82
CA LEU A 439 19.04 13.49 20.01
C LEU A 439 19.34 14.22 18.70
N HIS A 440 19.05 13.60 17.55
CA HIS A 440 19.49 14.05 16.23
C HIS A 440 18.37 14.57 15.31
N GLY A 441 17.11 14.51 15.74
CA GLY A 441 15.94 15.05 15.03
C GLY A 441 14.76 14.06 14.92
N PRO A 442 13.59 14.49 14.42
CA PRO A 442 12.39 13.64 14.38
C PRO A 442 12.28 12.74 13.15
N LYS A 443 13.08 12.98 12.09
CA LYS A 443 13.03 12.23 10.83
C LYS A 443 14.39 11.62 10.52
N LEU A 444 14.41 10.46 9.87
CA LEU A 444 15.64 9.75 9.49
C LEU A 444 16.68 10.63 8.78
N ALA A 445 16.27 11.48 7.84
CA ALA A 445 17.20 12.35 7.11
C ALA A 445 17.87 13.40 8.02
N ASP A 446 17.16 13.92 9.01
CA ASP A 446 17.72 14.89 9.96
C ASP A 446 18.64 14.18 10.95
N ILE A 447 18.24 12.99 11.42
CA ILE A 447 19.04 12.12 12.27
C ILE A 447 20.39 11.81 11.59
N GLN A 448 20.34 11.35 10.34
CA GLN A 448 21.55 11.04 9.57
C GLN A 448 22.42 12.29 9.35
N ARG A 449 21.82 13.43 8.99
CA ARG A 449 22.56 14.68 8.77
C ARG A 449 23.28 15.13 10.05
N SER A 450 22.58 15.12 11.19
CA SER A 450 23.13 15.52 12.48
C SER A 450 24.23 14.57 12.95
N MET A 451 24.01 13.26 12.82
CA MET A 451 25.01 12.23 13.10
C MET A 451 26.28 12.43 12.25
N LEU A 452 26.14 12.51 10.92
CA LEU A 452 27.29 12.67 10.02
C LEU A 452 28.00 14.01 10.25
N SER A 453 27.28 15.10 10.54
CA SER A 453 27.90 16.38 10.89
C SER A 453 28.78 16.31 12.13
N THR A 454 28.48 15.39 13.05
CA THR A 454 29.25 15.16 14.28
C THR A 454 30.45 14.24 14.05
N TYR A 455 30.31 13.21 13.20
CA TYR A 455 31.34 12.17 13.02
C TYR A 455 32.32 12.46 11.89
N ILE A 456 31.90 13.12 10.80
CA ILE A 456 32.77 13.46 9.67
C ILE A 456 34.03 14.22 10.10
N PRO A 457 33.97 15.25 10.98
CA PRO A 457 35.18 15.97 11.41
C PRO A 457 36.14 15.12 12.23
N GLN A 458 35.64 14.07 12.88
CA GLN A 458 36.45 13.14 13.67
C GLN A 458 37.08 12.05 12.80
N ILE A 459 36.44 11.68 11.71
CA ILE A 459 36.98 10.72 10.72
C ILE A 459 37.99 11.44 9.82
N TYR A 460 37.65 12.63 9.35
CA TYR A 460 38.46 13.46 8.46
C TYR A 460 38.99 14.68 9.22
N GLU A 461 39.91 14.43 10.16
CA GLU A 461 40.48 15.45 11.06
C GLU A 461 41.16 16.61 10.31
N LYS A 462 41.67 16.35 9.10
CA LYS A 462 42.33 17.35 8.23
C LYS A 462 41.41 17.85 7.11
N LEU A 463 40.09 17.59 7.14
CA LEU A 463 39.17 18.02 6.09
C LEU A 463 39.16 19.53 5.91
N GLU A 464 38.91 20.27 7.00
CA GLU A 464 38.77 21.74 6.95
C GLU A 464 40.07 22.46 6.61
N MET A 465 41.21 21.77 6.71
CA MET A 465 42.51 22.29 6.29
C MET A 465 42.56 22.54 4.78
N GLY A 466 41.96 21.65 3.95
CA GLY A 466 42.11 21.69 2.49
C GLY A 466 40.82 21.71 1.69
N ALA A 467 39.71 21.18 2.21
CA ALA A 467 38.46 21.15 1.48
C ALA A 467 37.91 22.56 1.25
N ARG A 468 37.79 22.96 -0.03
CA ARG A 468 37.21 24.23 -0.48
C ARG A 468 36.38 24.00 -1.72
N ASN A 469 35.37 24.85 -1.90
CA ASN A 469 34.56 24.84 -3.12
C ASN A 469 35.30 25.61 -4.22
N LEU A 470 35.59 24.95 -5.34
CA LEU A 470 36.34 25.51 -6.46
C LEU A 470 35.42 25.68 -7.68
N SER A 471 35.60 26.78 -8.41
CA SER A 471 34.84 27.11 -9.63
C SER A 471 35.37 26.41 -10.89
N GLY A 472 36.54 25.79 -10.81
CA GLY A 472 37.17 24.97 -11.85
C GLY A 472 38.25 25.69 -12.66
N ASN A 473 38.29 27.02 -12.62
CA ASN A 473 39.24 27.85 -13.37
C ASN A 473 40.48 28.25 -12.57
N GLU A 474 40.51 27.94 -11.26
CA GLU A 474 41.57 28.35 -10.35
C GLU A 474 42.93 27.82 -10.79
N VAL A 475 43.00 26.55 -11.20
CA VAL A 475 44.26 25.95 -11.65
C VAL A 475 44.82 26.69 -12.87
N GLU A 476 43.97 27.04 -13.84
CA GLU A 476 44.41 27.80 -15.02
C GLU A 476 44.87 29.22 -14.67
N ALA A 477 44.21 29.87 -13.71
CA ALA A 477 44.59 31.19 -13.22
C ALA A 477 46.01 31.18 -12.63
N VAL A 478 46.45 30.08 -12.01
CA VAL A 478 47.84 29.91 -11.54
C VAL A 478 48.84 29.95 -12.69
N PHE A 479 48.49 29.52 -13.91
CA PHE A 479 49.43 29.56 -15.04
C PHE A 479 49.32 30.85 -15.85
N ASN A 480 48.10 31.40 -16.00
CA ASN A 480 47.84 32.52 -16.89
C ASN A 480 48.16 33.89 -16.24
N GLU A 481 48.03 34.02 -14.92
CA GLU A 481 48.14 35.32 -14.27
C GLU A 481 49.61 35.70 -13.96
N THR A 482 50.08 36.79 -14.56
CA THR A 482 51.44 37.32 -14.30
C THR A 482 51.55 38.01 -12.95
N ARG A 483 50.46 38.60 -12.43
CA ARG A 483 50.40 39.23 -11.10
C ARG A 483 49.51 38.44 -10.15
N LEU A 484 50.13 37.76 -9.18
CA LEU A 484 49.47 36.90 -8.19
C LEU A 484 48.56 37.62 -7.19
N ASN A 485 48.21 38.90 -7.40
CA ASN A 485 47.31 39.69 -6.55
C ASN A 485 45.85 39.75 -7.07
N ARG A 486 45.58 39.11 -8.21
CA ARG A 486 44.25 39.07 -8.86
C ARG A 486 43.58 37.70 -8.81
N LEU A 487 44.14 36.76 -8.06
CA LEU A 487 43.57 35.43 -7.93
C LEU A 487 42.31 35.47 -7.05
N THR A 488 41.54 34.39 -7.08
CA THR A 488 40.33 34.28 -6.25
C THR A 488 40.70 34.20 -4.75
N PRO A 489 39.76 34.50 -3.82
CA PRO A 489 40.03 34.51 -2.39
C PRO A 489 40.61 33.20 -1.83
N VAL A 490 40.31 32.05 -2.45
CA VAL A 490 40.81 30.72 -2.02
C VAL A 490 42.33 30.62 -1.97
N PHE A 491 43.05 31.46 -2.71
CA PHE A 491 44.51 31.46 -2.74
C PHE A 491 45.17 32.15 -1.55
N TYR A 492 44.46 33.06 -0.87
CA TYR A 492 45.04 33.90 0.17
C TYR A 492 44.69 33.39 1.57
N ASP A 493 45.06 34.16 2.59
CA ASP A 493 44.64 33.92 3.97
C ASP A 493 43.20 34.41 4.22
N GLY A 494 42.47 33.72 5.09
CA GLY A 494 41.06 33.95 5.40
C GLY A 494 40.28 32.65 5.58
N ASP A 495 39.03 32.76 6.06
CA ASP A 495 38.20 31.61 6.44
C ASP A 495 37.96 30.62 5.29
N GLU A 496 37.90 31.11 4.04
CA GLU A 496 37.75 30.28 2.83
C GLU A 496 39.08 30.08 2.07
N GLY A 497 40.17 30.61 2.60
CA GLY A 497 41.51 30.57 2.01
C GLY A 497 42.27 29.27 2.28
N LEU A 498 43.23 28.98 1.41
CA LEU A 498 44.23 27.90 1.56
C LEU A 498 45.64 28.43 1.83
N GLN A 499 45.82 29.75 1.94
CA GLN A 499 47.10 30.41 2.19
C GLN A 499 48.19 30.07 1.15
N LEU A 500 47.79 29.71 -0.07
CA LEU A 500 48.69 29.27 -1.14
C LEU A 500 49.54 30.40 -1.72
N ILE A 501 49.12 31.66 -1.58
CA ILE A 501 49.86 32.85 -1.99
C ILE A 501 49.99 33.78 -0.78
N THR A 502 51.20 34.28 -0.53
CA THR A 502 51.46 35.23 0.56
C THR A 502 52.13 36.50 0.03
N LYS A 503 51.93 37.62 0.74
CA LYS A 503 52.57 38.90 0.41
C LYS A 503 53.92 38.98 1.12
N GLN A 504 55.01 38.97 0.34
CA GLN A 504 56.36 39.24 0.83
C GLN A 504 56.79 40.62 0.36
N VAL A 505 57.05 41.52 1.32
CA VAL A 505 57.40 42.93 1.06
C VAL A 505 56.33 43.61 0.18
N ASP A 506 56.59 43.73 -1.13
CA ASP A 506 55.73 44.39 -2.13
C ASP A 506 55.24 43.45 -3.25
N ARG A 507 55.45 42.12 -3.13
CA ARG A 507 55.03 41.15 -4.15
C ARG A 507 54.28 39.98 -3.54
N TYR A 508 53.26 39.50 -4.26
CA TYR A 508 52.59 38.25 -3.96
C TYR A 508 53.39 37.11 -4.57
N VAL A 509 53.72 36.11 -3.75
CA VAL A 509 54.55 34.95 -4.14
C VAL A 509 53.87 33.64 -3.72
N PRO A 510 54.11 32.53 -4.45
CA PRO A 510 53.68 31.21 -4.01
C PRO A 510 54.19 30.87 -2.61
N ASN A 511 53.31 30.36 -1.76
CA ASN A 511 53.60 29.95 -0.40
C ASN A 511 53.66 28.42 -0.30
N THR A 512 54.84 27.84 -0.49
CA THR A 512 55.07 26.40 -0.29
C THR A 512 55.00 25.97 1.17
N ASN A 513 54.96 26.93 2.11
CA ASN A 513 54.79 26.66 3.53
C ASN A 513 53.32 26.61 3.98
N ALA A 514 52.36 26.77 3.07
CA ALA A 514 50.94 26.59 3.38
C ALA A 514 50.69 25.19 3.98
N PRO A 515 49.83 25.03 5.00
CA PRO A 515 49.59 23.73 5.65
C PRO A 515 49.26 22.60 4.66
N VAL A 516 48.37 22.88 3.69
CA VAL A 516 48.00 21.91 2.64
C VAL A 516 49.16 21.57 1.70
N ALA A 517 50.03 22.53 1.40
CA ALA A 517 51.19 22.31 0.53
C ALA A 517 52.25 21.46 1.23
N LYS A 518 52.45 21.67 2.54
CA LYS A 518 53.37 20.87 3.36
C LYS A 518 52.95 19.40 3.42
N GLU A 519 51.68 19.11 3.68
CA GLU A 519 51.15 17.74 3.73
C GLU A 519 51.36 16.98 2.41
N ILE A 520 51.08 17.65 1.28
CA ILE A 520 51.27 17.07 -0.05
C ILE A 520 52.75 16.84 -0.35
N MET A 521 53.61 17.83 -0.09
CA MET A 521 55.05 17.71 -0.35
C MET A 521 55.72 16.69 0.56
N GLU A 522 55.33 16.63 1.84
CA GLU A 522 55.84 15.63 2.78
C GLU A 522 55.49 14.21 2.32
N TYR A 523 54.27 13.99 1.85
CA TYR A 523 53.90 12.70 1.25
C TYR A 523 54.73 12.38 -0.01
N ILE A 524 54.89 13.35 -0.92
CA ILE A 524 55.66 13.16 -2.16
C ILE A 524 57.14 12.85 -1.84
N ASN A 525 57.76 13.62 -0.94
CA ASN A 525 59.14 13.42 -0.50
C ASN A 525 59.31 12.02 0.11
N ASN A 526 58.48 11.68 1.10
CA ASN A 526 58.53 10.38 1.76
C ASN A 526 58.42 9.22 0.76
N GLN A 527 57.45 9.26 -0.16
CA GLN A 527 57.31 8.20 -1.16
C GLN A 527 58.50 8.10 -2.11
N ASN A 528 59.06 9.23 -2.56
CA ASN A 528 60.24 9.23 -3.41
C ASN A 528 61.50 8.75 -2.67
N ASP A 529 61.65 9.06 -1.38
CA ASP A 529 62.75 8.55 -0.53
C ASP A 529 62.72 7.02 -0.41
N TYR A 530 61.51 6.43 -0.42
CA TYR A 530 61.32 4.98 -0.50
C TYR A 530 61.41 4.41 -1.94
N GLY A 531 61.70 5.23 -2.95
CA GLY A 531 61.80 4.83 -4.35
C GLY A 531 60.46 4.58 -5.04
N ASN A 532 59.33 5.01 -4.45
CA ASN A 532 58.00 4.84 -5.01
C ASN A 532 57.64 5.99 -5.96
N THR A 533 57.11 5.63 -7.12
CA THR A 533 56.59 6.60 -8.09
C THR A 533 55.26 7.18 -7.61
N VAL A 534 55.20 8.49 -7.37
CA VAL A 534 53.97 9.18 -6.95
C VAL A 534 53.20 9.67 -8.17
N THR A 535 52.04 9.06 -8.45
CA THR A 535 51.15 9.50 -9.53
C THR A 535 49.99 10.35 -9.00
N GLY A 536 49.34 11.14 -9.85
CA GLY A 536 48.13 11.86 -9.49
C GLY A 536 47.00 10.94 -8.99
N LYS A 537 46.91 9.70 -9.49
CA LYS A 537 45.98 8.69 -8.98
C LYS A 537 46.32 8.26 -7.55
N THR A 538 47.60 8.11 -7.24
CA THR A 538 48.09 7.77 -5.89
C THR A 538 47.76 8.89 -4.91
N LEU A 539 48.03 10.15 -5.30
CA LEU A 539 47.69 11.33 -4.50
C LEU A 539 46.18 11.44 -4.28
N GLU A 540 45.37 11.27 -5.32
CA GLU A 540 43.90 11.29 -5.22
C GLU A 540 43.40 10.21 -4.24
N THR A 541 43.93 8.99 -4.32
CA THR A 541 43.53 7.89 -3.40
C THR A 541 43.91 8.20 -1.95
N HIS A 542 45.13 8.69 -1.72
CA HIS A 542 45.63 8.97 -0.38
C HIS A 542 44.88 10.14 0.28
N PHE A 543 44.81 11.29 -0.40
CA PHE A 543 44.24 12.51 0.16
C PHE A 543 42.71 12.57 0.11
N ASN A 544 42.03 11.71 -0.65
CA ASN A 544 40.57 11.54 -0.54
C ASN A 544 40.19 10.61 0.65
N SER A 545 41.14 9.83 1.16
CA SER A 545 40.91 8.95 2.31
C SER A 545 41.06 9.71 3.64
N PRO A 546 40.47 9.21 4.75
CA PRO A 546 40.76 9.70 6.09
C PRO A 546 42.27 9.70 6.38
N PRO A 547 42.83 10.75 7.01
CA PRO A 547 42.14 11.85 7.69
C PRO A 547 41.86 13.09 6.83
N TYR A 548 42.12 13.07 5.52
CA TYR A 548 42.09 14.27 4.67
C TYR A 548 40.73 14.55 4.03
N GLY A 549 40.24 13.65 3.16
CA GLY A 549 38.97 13.86 2.44
C GLY A 549 39.01 15.01 1.42
N TRP A 550 40.18 15.36 0.89
CA TRP A 550 40.35 16.45 -0.07
C TRP A 550 39.99 16.00 -1.48
N GLU A 551 39.19 16.82 -2.16
CA GLU A 551 38.80 16.57 -3.54
C GLU A 551 39.98 16.80 -4.49
N ARG A 552 39.97 16.06 -5.60
CA ARG A 552 41.04 16.10 -6.61
C ARG A 552 41.37 17.52 -7.08
N ASP A 553 40.38 18.37 -7.23
CA ASP A 553 40.58 19.71 -7.79
C ASP A 553 41.35 20.61 -6.81
N VAL A 554 41.19 20.39 -5.49
CA VAL A 554 42.06 21.00 -4.46
C VAL A 554 43.50 20.50 -4.62
N LEU A 555 43.71 19.20 -4.79
CA LEU A 555 45.07 18.65 -4.99
C LEU A 555 45.75 19.27 -6.21
N ARG A 556 45.03 19.37 -7.33
CA ARG A 556 45.52 19.98 -8.57
C ARG A 556 45.87 21.45 -8.38
N LEU A 557 45.06 22.19 -7.62
CA LEU A 557 45.30 23.59 -7.29
C LEU A 557 46.59 23.76 -6.47
N VAL A 558 46.74 22.98 -5.39
CA VAL A 558 47.93 23.06 -4.52
C VAL A 558 49.19 22.67 -5.29
N LEU A 559 49.14 21.57 -6.07
CA LEU A 559 50.26 21.13 -6.90
C LEU A 559 50.64 22.16 -7.97
N ALA A 560 49.68 22.87 -8.57
CA ALA A 560 49.97 23.95 -9.52
C ALA A 560 50.75 25.10 -8.88
N VAL A 561 50.41 25.46 -7.64
CA VAL A 561 51.12 26.51 -6.90
C VAL A 561 52.53 26.06 -6.52
N ILE A 562 52.72 24.82 -6.05
CA ILE A 562 54.04 24.27 -5.72
C ILE A 562 54.91 24.18 -7.00
N PHE A 563 54.33 23.72 -8.11
CA PHE A 563 55.01 23.67 -9.41
C PHE A 563 55.42 25.07 -9.88
N ARG A 564 54.53 26.06 -9.76
CA ARG A 564 54.86 27.48 -10.06
C ARG A 564 55.95 28.03 -9.15
N ALA A 565 56.07 27.54 -7.92
CA ALA A 565 57.15 27.88 -7.00
C ALA A 565 58.48 27.20 -7.35
N GLY A 566 58.52 26.26 -8.31
CA GLY A 566 59.72 25.52 -8.70
C GLY A 566 60.16 24.42 -7.73
N HIS A 567 59.25 23.95 -6.86
CA HIS A 567 59.53 22.91 -5.85
C HIS A 567 58.91 21.56 -6.22
N LEU A 568 58.56 21.36 -7.49
CA LEU A 568 57.92 20.16 -8.00
C LEU A 568 58.30 19.97 -9.46
N GLU A 569 58.63 18.74 -9.84
CA GLU A 569 58.79 18.31 -11.23
C GLU A 569 57.63 17.38 -11.61
N MET A 570 57.14 17.51 -12.86
CA MET A 570 56.07 16.67 -13.37
C MET A 570 56.53 15.88 -14.58
N ILE A 571 56.19 14.60 -14.65
CA ILE A 571 56.43 13.77 -15.83
C ILE A 571 55.08 13.29 -16.35
N SER A 572 54.73 13.68 -17.57
CA SER A 572 53.46 13.30 -18.20
C SER A 572 53.68 12.92 -19.65
N GLN A 573 53.14 11.76 -20.06
CA GLN A 573 53.28 11.22 -21.43
C GLN A 573 54.73 11.17 -21.93
N GLY A 574 55.70 10.90 -21.04
CA GLY A 574 57.12 10.85 -21.37
C GLY A 574 57.83 12.21 -21.45
N GLN A 575 57.09 13.32 -21.32
CA GLN A 575 57.65 14.67 -21.27
C GLN A 575 57.86 15.13 -19.82
N LYS A 576 59.05 15.66 -19.54
CA LYS A 576 59.41 16.22 -18.23
C LYS A 576 59.17 17.73 -18.21
N TYR A 577 58.46 18.21 -17.20
CA TYR A 577 58.13 19.62 -16.98
C TYR A 577 58.83 20.10 -15.71
N LYS A 578 59.65 21.15 -15.85
CA LYS A 578 60.36 21.82 -14.74
C LYS A 578 60.10 23.33 -14.66
N ASP A 579 59.60 23.93 -15.75
CA ASP A 579 59.32 25.36 -15.84
C ASP A 579 57.82 25.58 -16.06
N TYR A 580 57.22 26.42 -15.21
CA TYR A 580 55.80 26.76 -15.27
C TYR A 580 55.44 27.65 -16.46
N ASN A 581 56.41 28.35 -17.05
CA ASN A 581 56.16 29.23 -18.21
C ASN A 581 55.92 28.46 -19.51
N SER A 582 56.16 27.14 -19.52
CA SER A 582 55.89 26.31 -20.71
C SER A 582 54.38 26.17 -20.94
N PRO A 583 53.84 26.54 -22.12
CA PRO A 583 52.40 26.51 -22.39
C PRO A 583 51.74 25.14 -22.20
N SER A 584 52.48 24.04 -22.37
CA SER A 584 52.00 22.67 -22.18
C SER A 584 52.07 22.20 -20.72
N ALA A 585 52.78 22.91 -19.84
CA ALA A 585 52.96 22.50 -18.44
C ALA A 585 51.68 22.57 -17.59
N LYS A 586 50.64 23.29 -18.05
CA LYS A 586 49.33 23.30 -17.40
C LYS A 586 48.50 22.04 -17.67
N ILE A 587 48.71 21.37 -18.80
CA ILE A 587 47.89 20.23 -19.25
C ILE A 587 47.85 19.09 -18.23
N PRO A 588 48.99 18.67 -17.62
CA PRO A 588 49.02 17.66 -16.57
C PRO A 588 48.16 17.98 -15.33
N LEU A 589 47.92 19.26 -15.05
CA LEU A 589 47.18 19.72 -13.89
C LEU A 589 45.79 20.27 -14.24
N VAL A 590 45.43 20.38 -15.53
CA VAL A 590 44.09 20.83 -15.98
C VAL A 590 43.19 19.66 -16.38
N ASN A 591 43.76 18.62 -17.01
CA ASN A 591 43.00 17.48 -17.51
C ASN A 591 42.96 16.32 -16.50
N ASN A 592 41.79 15.76 -16.23
CA ASN A 592 41.60 14.67 -15.25
C ASN A 592 42.36 13.38 -15.61
N THR A 593 42.32 12.97 -16.86
CA THR A 593 42.98 11.74 -17.33
C THR A 593 44.48 11.90 -17.28
N THR A 594 44.99 13.04 -17.76
CA THR A 594 46.41 13.36 -17.73
C THR A 594 46.93 13.52 -16.31
N PHE A 595 46.16 14.15 -15.41
CA PHE A 595 46.52 14.29 -14.00
C PHE A 595 46.77 12.94 -13.34
N ARG A 596 45.82 12.00 -13.50
CA ARG A 596 45.91 10.68 -12.87
C ARG A 596 47.13 9.87 -13.30
N SER A 597 47.59 10.04 -14.54
CA SER A 597 48.78 9.37 -15.08
C SER A 597 50.08 10.17 -14.94
N THR A 598 50.02 11.41 -14.45
CA THR A 598 51.21 12.25 -14.26
C THR A 598 51.94 11.84 -12.99
N THR A 599 53.26 11.72 -13.10
CA THR A 599 54.16 11.47 -11.97
C THR A 599 54.68 12.80 -11.41
N PHE A 600 54.76 12.87 -10.09
CA PHE A 600 55.21 14.03 -9.33
C PHE A 600 56.46 13.67 -8.52
N SER A 601 57.51 14.48 -8.65
CA SER A 601 58.75 14.36 -7.87
C SER A 601 59.20 15.72 -7.33
N PRO A 602 59.98 15.78 -6.24
CA PRO A 602 60.42 17.03 -5.63
C PRO A 602 61.29 17.87 -6.55
#